data_AF-S8EG59-F1
#
_entry.id   AF-S8EG59-F1
#
_cell.length_a   1.000
_cell.length_b   1.000
_cell.length_c   1.000
_cell.angle_alpha   90.00
_cell.angle_beta   90.00
_cell.angle_gamma   90.00
#
_symmetry.space_group_name_H-M   'P 1'
#
loop_
_entity.id
_entity.type
_entity.pdbx_description
1 polymer ?
#
loop_
_entity_poly.entity_id
_entity_poly.type
_entity_poly.pdbx_seq_one_letter_code
_entity_poly.pdbx_strand_id
1 'polypeptide(L)' 'ERVVTYEECRKNHAAGIGKFAVDGCCEFMPAGEEGSGAALRCAACSCHRNFHKKVVR' A
#
# COMPACT_ATOMS: atom_id res chain seq x y z
N GLU A 1 23.86 -1.62 -0.54
CA GLU A 1 22.63 -2.40 -0.77
C GLU A 1 21.48 -1.42 -0.95
N ARG A 2 20.59 -1.59 -1.94
CA ARG A 2 19.43 -0.70 -2.10
C ARG A 2 18.27 -1.26 -1.29
N VAL A 3 17.85 -0.57 -0.24
CA VAL A 3 16.73 -1.00 0.61
C VAL A 3 15.44 -0.44 0.02
N VAL A 4 14.48 -1.32 -0.31
CA VAL A 4 13.17 -0.93 -0.84
C VAL A 4 12.13 -1.02 0.26
N THR A 5 11.43 0.07 0.52
CA THR A 5 10.31 0.15 1.47
C THR A 5 9.08 0.74 0.78
N TYR A 6 7.90 0.46 1.32
CA TYR A 6 6.63 1.00 0.84
C TYR A 6 5.95 1.73 2.01
N GLU A 7 5.72 3.04 1.85
CA GLU A 7 5.26 3.92 2.93
C GLU A 7 3.75 4.21 2.79
N GLU A 8 3.39 5.49 2.61
CA GLU A 8 2.02 5.99 2.53
C GLU A 8 1.19 5.35 1.41
N CYS A 9 -0.07 4.97 1.69
CA CYS A 9 -1.03 4.55 0.67
C CYS A 9 -1.62 5.77 -0.05
N ARG A 10 -1.59 5.76 -1.39
CA ARG A 10 -2.10 6.83 -2.26
C ARG A 10 -3.29 6.41 -3.10
N LYS A 11 -3.93 5.27 -2.78
CA LYS A 11 -5.17 4.86 -3.46
C LYS A 11 -6.27 5.85 -3.13
N ASN A 12 -6.93 6.40 -4.15
CA ASN A 12 -8.19 7.10 -3.97
C ASN A 12 -9.33 6.07 -3.85
N HIS A 13 -9.84 5.88 -2.63
CA HIS A 13 -10.94 4.96 -2.34
C HIS A 13 -12.31 5.47 -2.81
N ALA A 14 -12.44 6.79 -3.03
CA ALA A 14 -13.69 7.42 -3.45
C ALA A 14 -13.74 7.75 -4.96
N ALA A 15 -12.75 7.29 -5.74
CA ALA A 15 -12.68 7.55 -7.17
C ALA A 15 -13.94 7.09 -7.93
N GLY A 16 -14.54 5.95 -7.53
CA GLY A 16 -15.74 5.41 -8.17
C GLY A 16 -16.99 6.27 -8.00
N ILE A 17 -17.01 7.19 -7.04
CA ILE A 17 -18.12 8.14 -6.81
C ILE A 17 -17.75 9.57 -7.17
N GLY A 18 -16.65 9.76 -7.93
CA GLY A 18 -16.18 11.09 -8.36
C GLY A 18 -15.61 11.95 -7.23
N LYS A 19 -15.25 11.35 -6.09
CA LYS A 19 -14.67 12.05 -4.93
C LYS A 19 -13.22 11.66 -4.71
N PHE A 20 -12.57 12.34 -3.76
CA PHE A 20 -11.21 12.04 -3.33
C PHE A 20 -11.18 11.72 -1.84
N ALA A 21 -10.79 10.49 -1.50
CA ALA A 21 -10.56 10.06 -0.12
C ALA A 21 -9.46 8.99 -0.09
N VAL A 22 -8.48 9.16 0.80
CA VAL A 22 -7.38 8.22 1.03
C VAL A 22 -7.50 7.65 2.45
N ASP A 23 -7.02 6.43 2.64
CA ASP A 23 -7.13 5.69 3.90
C ASP A 23 -6.23 6.26 5.03
N GLY A 24 -5.17 6.99 4.66
CA GLY A 24 -4.21 7.55 5.62
C GLY A 24 -3.19 6.54 6.16
N CYS A 25 -3.09 5.34 5.58
CA CYS A 25 -2.03 4.39 5.91
C CYS A 25 -0.64 5.00 5.69
N CYS A 26 0.21 5.01 6.72
CA CYS A 26 1.55 5.61 6.69
C CYS A 26 2.67 4.60 6.35
N GLU A 27 2.44 3.31 6.55
CA GLU A 27 3.39 2.24 6.30
C GLU A 27 2.70 1.04 5.64
N PHE A 28 3.39 0.38 4.72
CA PHE A 28 2.94 -0.89 4.15
C PHE A 28 3.25 -2.04 5.11
N MET A 29 2.20 -2.71 5.58
CA MET A 29 2.32 -3.95 6.35
C MET A 29 1.79 -5.11 5.50
N PRO A 30 2.61 -6.10 5.10
CA PRO A 30 2.14 -7.23 4.30
C PRO A 30 1.09 -8.05 5.07
N ALA A 31 -0.02 -8.40 4.42
CA ALA A 31 -1.11 -9.16 5.03
C ALA A 31 -0.87 -10.68 5.09
N GLY A 32 0.27 -11.17 4.62
CA GLY A 32 0.60 -12.60 4.64
C GLY A 32 2.08 -12.86 4.44
N GLU A 33 2.44 -14.14 4.31
CA GLU A 33 3.83 -14.60 4.27
C GLU A 33 4.58 -14.13 3.03
N GLU A 34 5.89 -13.91 3.17
CA GLU A 34 6.77 -13.49 2.07
C GLU A 34 6.64 -14.44 0.86
N GLY A 35 6.54 -13.86 -0.33
CA GLY A 35 6.34 -14.61 -1.58
C GLY A 35 4.88 -15.00 -1.87
N SER A 36 3.96 -14.86 -0.90
CA SER A 36 2.53 -15.08 -1.14
C SER A 36 1.87 -13.90 -1.86
N GLY A 37 0.75 -14.16 -2.56
CA GLY A 37 -0.09 -13.09 -3.09
C GLY A 37 -0.72 -12.21 -2.00
N ALA A 38 -0.82 -12.71 -0.76
CA ALA A 38 -1.30 -11.93 0.39
C ALA A 38 -0.25 -10.90 0.86
N ALA A 39 1.04 -11.21 0.78
CA ALA A 39 2.12 -10.25 1.08
C ALA A 39 2.18 -9.06 0.12
N LEU A 40 1.47 -9.13 -1.01
CA LEU A 40 1.35 -8.00 -1.94
C LEU A 40 0.25 -7.01 -1.54
N ARG A 41 -0.56 -7.32 -0.52
CA ARG A 41 -1.64 -6.47 -0.01
C ARG A 41 -1.31 -5.96 1.39
N CYS A 42 -1.70 -4.71 1.65
CA CYS A 42 -1.54 -4.07 2.94
C CYS A 42 -2.58 -4.62 3.94
N ALA A 43 -2.15 -5.03 5.13
CA ALA A 43 -3.03 -5.50 6.19
C ALA A 43 -3.96 -4.41 6.72
N ALA A 44 -3.55 -3.13 6.66
CA ALA A 44 -4.34 -2.00 7.16
C ALA A 44 -5.43 -1.56 6.18
N CYS A 45 -5.10 -1.26 4.92
CA CYS A 45 -6.05 -0.73 3.93
C CYS A 45 -6.47 -1.73 2.84
N SER A 46 -5.98 -2.97 2.89
CA SER A 46 -6.21 -4.02 1.86
C SER A 46 -5.77 -3.63 0.44
N CYS A 47 -5.05 -2.53 0.26
CA CYS A 47 -4.56 -2.08 -1.02
C CYS A 47 -3.31 -2.84 -1.44
N HIS A 48 -3.14 -3.04 -2.75
CA HIS A 48 -1.90 -3.61 -3.28
C HIS A 48 -0.71 -2.67 -2.98
N ARG A 49 0.49 -3.22 -2.72
CA ARG A 49 1.71 -2.45 -2.44
C ARG A 49 2.06 -1.39 -3.49
N ASN A 50 1.59 -1.57 -4.73
CA ASN A 50 1.79 -0.60 -5.81
C ASN A 50 1.04 0.73 -5.57
N PHE A 51 0.01 0.74 -4.73
CA PHE A 51 -0.64 1.97 -4.29
C PHE A 51 0.12 2.67 -3.16
N HIS A 52 1.09 1.99 -2.55
CA HIS A 52 1.95 2.59 -1.55
C HIS A 52 3.18 3.22 -2.21
N LYS A 53 3.63 4.35 -1.67
CA LYS A 53 4.81 5.05 -2.16
C LYS A 53 6.06 4.18 -1.99
N LYS A 54 6.68 3.81 -3.11
CA LYS A 54 7.97 3.10 -3.12
C LYS A 54 9.11 4.05 -2.77
N VAL A 55 9.87 3.75 -1.74
CA VAL A 55 11.07 4.47 -1.32
C VAL A 55 12.28 3.55 -1.42
N VAL A 56 13.34 4.06 -2.06
CA VAL A 56 14.61 3.35 -2.25
C VAL A 56 15.68 4.15 -1.53
N ARG A 57 16.37 3.52 -0.56
CA ARG A 57 17.48 4.09 0.21
C ARG A 57 18.78 3.35 -0.10
#